data_AF-A0A7S0SW75-F1
#
_entry.id   AF-A0A7S0SW75-F1
#
_cell.length_a   1.000
_cell.length_b   1.000
_cell.length_c   1.000
_cell.angle_alpha   90.00
_cell.angle_beta   90.00
_cell.angle_gamma   90.00
#
_symmetry.space_group_name_H-M   'P 1'
#
loop_
_entity.id
_entity.type
_entity.pdbx_description
1 polymer ?
#
loop_
_entity_poly.entity_id
_entity_poly.type
_entity_poly.pdbx_seq_one_letter_code
_entity_poly.pdbx_strand_id
1 'polypeptide(L)'
;GSDITALTSLKELYLACNAIKTLEGLPASPLSTIDLSSNQLESIEGVDVSACVNTLEELWLTSSALKDFDSLKPLSKLTNLQCLYLEHSPFASLPEYKLHILSLIPNLNQLDAELIH
;
A
#
# COMPACT_ATOMS: atom_id res chain seq x y z
N GLY A 1 19.28 -4.28 17.75
CA GLY A 1 18.36 -3.26 17.22
C GLY A 1 19.02 -2.66 16.01
N SER A 2 18.64 -3.10 14.83
CA SER A 2 19.15 -2.54 13.58
C SER A 2 18.10 -1.54 13.13
N ASP A 3 18.44 -0.26 13.26
CA ASP A 3 17.56 0.85 12.89
C ASP A 3 17.41 0.89 11.37
N ILE A 4 16.21 0.58 10.87
CA ILE A 4 15.94 0.46 9.43
C ILE A 4 16.10 1.81 8.72
N THR A 5 16.04 2.92 9.47
CA THR A 5 16.11 4.29 8.94
C THR A 5 17.45 4.62 8.28
N ALA A 6 18.51 3.85 8.57
CA ALA A 6 19.84 4.04 7.98
C ALA A 6 20.01 3.41 6.57
N LEU A 7 19.02 2.67 6.08
CA LEU A 7 19.12 1.88 4.84
C LEU A 7 18.84 2.72 3.57
N THR A 8 19.65 3.74 3.28
CA THR A 8 19.43 4.77 2.23
C THR A 8 19.30 4.26 0.79
N SER A 9 19.67 3.01 0.52
CA SER A 9 19.57 2.39 -0.83
C SER A 9 18.48 1.31 -0.93
N LEU A 10 17.65 1.16 0.11
CA LEU A 10 16.58 0.18 0.12
C LEU A 10 15.52 0.55 -0.93
N LYS A 11 15.17 -0.43 -1.78
CA LYS A 11 14.13 -0.30 -2.82
C LYS A 11 12.88 -1.10 -2.49
N GLU A 12 13.05 -2.23 -1.83
CA GLU A 12 11.98 -3.18 -1.56
C GLU A 12 11.94 -3.46 -0.06
N LEU A 13 10.74 -3.43 0.51
CA LEU A 13 10.50 -3.66 1.93
C LEU A 13 9.39 -4.69 2.11
N TYR A 14 9.76 -5.88 2.59
CA TYR A 14 8.84 -6.98 2.85
C TYR A 14 8.57 -7.12 4.34
N LEU A 15 7.33 -6.86 4.75
CA LEU A 15 6.85 -6.87 6.13
C LEU A 15 5.59 -7.73 6.29
N ALA A 16 5.37 -8.69 5.39
CA ALA A 16 4.22 -9.57 5.43
C ALA A 16 4.17 -10.45 6.69
N CYS A 17 2.96 -10.89 7.07
CA CYS A 17 2.71 -11.81 8.19
C CYS A 17 3.20 -11.32 9.56
N ASN A 18 3.10 -10.01 9.80
CA ASN A 18 3.37 -9.41 11.10
C ASN A 18 2.06 -8.93 11.77
N ALA A 19 2.18 -8.35 12.96
CA ALA A 19 1.04 -7.75 13.68
C ALA A 19 1.02 -6.22 13.54
N ILE A 20 1.45 -5.70 12.38
CA ILE A 20 1.56 -4.25 12.15
C ILE A 20 0.17 -3.65 12.07
N LYS A 21 -0.09 -2.62 12.88
CA LYS A 21 -1.32 -1.83 12.89
C LYS A 21 -1.11 -0.40 12.40
N THR A 22 0.10 0.10 12.58
CA THR A 22 0.60 1.39 12.11
C THR A 22 2.03 1.20 11.62
N LEU A 23 2.45 1.97 10.62
CA LEU A 23 3.80 1.94 10.09
C LEU A 23 4.36 3.36 10.09
N GLU A 24 5.15 3.65 11.11
CA GLU A 24 5.87 4.92 11.25
C GLU A 24 7.37 4.69 11.04
N GLY A 25 8.09 5.75 10.65
CA GLY A 25 9.54 5.69 10.53
C GLY A 25 10.03 4.82 9.37
N LEU A 26 9.29 4.79 8.25
CA LEU A 26 9.84 4.27 7.00
C LEU A 26 11.18 4.97 6.70
N PRO A 27 12.20 4.23 6.25
CA PRO A 27 13.46 4.85 5.90
C PRO A 27 13.26 5.91 4.82
N ALA A 28 14.08 6.97 4.83
CA ALA A 28 14.11 8.01 3.81
C ALA A 28 14.67 7.51 2.46
N SER A 29 14.41 6.24 2.15
CA SER A 29 14.91 5.52 1.01
C SER A 29 13.85 5.52 -0.09
N PRO A 30 14.27 5.55 -1.36
CA PRO A 30 13.35 5.55 -2.49
C PRO A 30 12.76 4.14 -2.69
N LEU A 31 11.89 3.71 -1.78
CA LEU A 31 11.19 2.44 -1.87
C LEU A 31 10.27 2.45 -3.10
N SER A 32 10.43 1.45 -3.95
CA SER A 32 9.57 1.14 -5.09
C SER A 32 8.53 0.08 -4.76
N THR A 33 8.80 -0.80 -3.80
CA THR A 33 7.91 -1.92 -3.45
C THR A 33 7.77 -2.06 -1.95
N ILE A 34 6.54 -2.14 -1.47
CA ILE A 34 6.22 -2.43 -0.07
C ILE A 34 5.20 -3.55 0.01
N ASP A 35 5.54 -4.61 0.74
CA ASP A 35 4.61 -5.69 1.06
C ASP A 35 4.22 -5.67 2.54
N LEU A 36 2.95 -5.36 2.79
CA LEU A 36 2.31 -5.32 4.09
C LEU A 36 1.21 -6.38 4.20
N SER A 37 1.24 -7.41 3.35
CA SER A 37 0.23 -8.46 3.33
C SER A 37 0.13 -9.19 4.68
N SER A 38 -1.07 -9.66 5.03
CA SER A 38 -1.34 -10.39 6.27
C SER A 38 -0.89 -9.64 7.53
N ASN A 39 -1.11 -8.32 7.57
CA ASN A 39 -0.97 -7.47 8.75
C ASN A 39 -2.34 -7.08 9.33
N GLN A 40 -2.34 -6.33 10.42
CA GLN A 40 -3.56 -5.85 11.10
C GLN A 40 -3.82 -4.36 10.82
N LEU A 41 -3.45 -3.90 9.62
CA LEU A 41 -3.67 -2.52 9.18
C LEU A 41 -5.16 -2.28 8.98
N GLU A 42 -5.73 -1.38 9.76
CA GLU A 42 -7.13 -0.95 9.61
C GLU A 42 -7.26 0.25 8.66
N SER A 43 -6.17 0.99 8.44
CA SER A 43 -6.09 2.17 7.58
C SER A 43 -4.65 2.47 7.15
N ILE A 44 -4.52 3.09 5.97
CA ILE A 44 -3.24 3.63 5.48
C ILE A 44 -2.90 4.97 6.15
N GLU A 45 -3.83 5.61 6.87
CA GLU A 45 -3.54 6.88 7.57
C GLU A 45 -2.42 6.74 8.60
N GLY A 46 -2.27 5.55 9.19
CA GLY A 46 -1.17 5.24 10.10
C GLY A 46 0.12 4.78 9.42
N VAL A 47 0.18 4.80 8.09
CA VAL A 47 1.35 4.44 7.28
C VAL A 47 1.96 5.73 6.74
N ASP A 48 3.07 6.19 7.33
CA ASP A 48 3.77 7.37 6.85
C ASP A 48 4.52 7.08 5.54
N VAL A 49 3.82 7.22 4.42
CA VAL A 49 4.37 7.06 3.06
C VAL A 49 5.04 8.33 2.53
N SER A 50 5.24 9.38 3.34
CA SER A 50 5.79 10.66 2.88
C SER A 50 7.18 10.51 2.24
N ALA A 51 7.99 9.58 2.74
CA ALA A 51 9.32 9.28 2.24
C ALA A 51 9.32 8.63 0.84
N CYS A 52 8.28 7.88 0.49
CA CYS A 52 8.19 7.09 -0.74
C CYS A 52 7.08 7.55 -1.70
N VAL A 53 6.47 8.71 -1.44
CA VAL A 53 5.32 9.24 -2.19
C VAL A 53 5.55 9.34 -3.71
N ASN A 54 6.80 9.61 -4.11
CA ASN A 54 7.21 9.75 -5.51
C ASN A 54 8.02 8.55 -6.03
N THR A 55 8.15 7.48 -5.26
CA THR A 55 9.00 6.33 -5.63
C THR A 55 8.26 5.02 -5.58
N LEU A 56 7.20 4.92 -4.77
CA LEU A 56 6.44 3.69 -4.60
C LEU A 56 5.63 3.37 -5.84
N GLU A 57 5.92 2.22 -6.45
CA GLU A 57 5.30 1.70 -7.66
C GLU A 57 4.40 0.50 -7.35
N GLU A 58 4.74 -0.30 -6.34
CA GLU A 58 4.00 -1.49 -5.94
C GLU A 58 3.68 -1.51 -4.44
N LEU A 59 2.41 -1.74 -4.10
CA LEU A 59 1.95 -1.85 -2.71
C LEU A 59 1.04 -3.06 -2.53
N TRP A 60 1.42 -3.95 -1.62
CA TRP A 60 0.68 -5.17 -1.35
C TRP A 60 0.05 -5.10 0.04
N LEU A 61 -1.27 -5.19 0.10
CA LEU A 61 -2.08 -5.07 1.32
C LEU A 61 -3.04 -6.28 1.47
N THR A 62 -2.78 -7.36 0.74
CA THR A 62 -3.59 -8.58 0.76
C THR A 62 -3.81 -9.08 2.18
N SER A 63 -5.05 -9.44 2.53
CA SER A 63 -5.42 -9.91 3.87
C SER A 63 -5.10 -8.94 5.02
N SER A 64 -5.15 -7.63 4.76
CA SER A 64 -5.13 -6.61 5.82
C SER A 64 -6.52 -6.40 6.43
N ALA A 65 -6.59 -5.75 7.59
CA ALA A 65 -7.84 -5.47 8.31
C ALA A 65 -8.56 -4.18 7.83
N LEU A 66 -8.38 -3.79 6.56
CA LEU A 66 -8.90 -2.56 5.98
C LEU A 66 -10.43 -2.61 5.93
N LYS A 67 -11.12 -1.67 6.59
CA LYS A 67 -12.57 -1.78 6.83
C LYS A 67 -13.44 -1.24 5.70
N ASP A 68 -12.96 -0.21 5.02
CA ASP A 68 -13.73 0.54 4.01
C ASP A 68 -12.79 1.25 3.02
N PHE A 69 -13.35 1.89 2.01
CA PHE A 69 -12.57 2.66 1.04
C PHE A 69 -11.93 3.93 1.64
N ASP A 70 -12.49 4.47 2.72
CA ASP A 70 -11.93 5.66 3.38
C ASP A 70 -10.55 5.36 3.96
N SER A 71 -10.34 4.12 4.43
CA SER A 71 -9.06 3.60 4.88
C SER A 71 -7.93 3.68 3.83
N LEU A 72 -8.29 3.80 2.54
CA LEU A 72 -7.36 3.89 1.42
C LEU A 72 -7.06 5.32 0.98
N LYS A 73 -7.82 6.33 1.42
CA LYS A 73 -7.69 7.74 0.98
C LYS A 73 -6.24 8.26 0.88
N PRO A 74 -5.33 7.94 1.82
CA PRO A 74 -3.93 8.37 1.72
C PRO A 74 -3.18 7.89 0.47
N LEU A 75 -3.60 6.78 -0.15
CA LEU A 75 -3.00 6.24 -1.37
C LEU A 75 -3.12 7.20 -2.56
N SER A 76 -4.09 8.13 -2.55
CA SER A 76 -4.21 9.19 -3.58
C SER A 76 -2.96 10.07 -3.70
N LYS A 77 -2.11 10.10 -2.68
CA LYS A 77 -0.84 10.85 -2.70
C LYS A 77 0.26 10.12 -3.48
N LEU A 78 0.17 8.81 -3.64
CA LEU A 78 1.19 7.97 -4.28
C LEU A 78 1.08 8.11 -5.81
N THR A 79 1.74 9.12 -6.36
CA THR A 79 1.58 9.52 -7.77
C THR A 79 2.11 8.50 -8.76
N ASN A 80 3.10 7.69 -8.34
CA ASN A 80 3.75 6.67 -9.16
C ASN A 80 3.22 5.25 -8.92
N LEU A 81 2.21 5.06 -8.06
CA LEU A 81 1.71 3.72 -7.78
C LEU A 81 1.09 3.10 -9.05
N GLN A 82 1.64 1.97 -9.49
CA GLN A 82 1.23 1.24 -10.70
C GLN A 82 0.52 -0.07 -10.38
N CYS A 83 0.90 -0.73 -9.28
CA CYS A 83 0.38 -2.04 -8.87
C CYS A 83 -0.13 -2.00 -7.43
N LEU A 84 -1.35 -2.47 -7.22
CA LEU A 84 -1.99 -2.54 -5.91
C LEU A 84 -2.67 -3.89 -5.70
N TYR A 85 -2.42 -4.51 -4.56
CA TYR A 85 -3.11 -5.74 -4.14
C TYR A 85 -3.89 -5.48 -2.85
N LEU A 86 -5.19 -5.71 -2.88
CA LEU A 86 -6.14 -5.54 -1.77
C LEU A 86 -7.02 -6.79 -1.58
N GLU A 87 -6.68 -7.90 -2.21
CA GLU A 87 -7.38 -9.17 -2.07
C GLU A 87 -7.64 -9.51 -0.60
N HIS A 88 -8.77 -10.18 -0.34
CA HIS A 88 -9.24 -10.52 1.01
C HIS A 88 -9.56 -9.31 1.91
N SER A 89 -9.78 -8.13 1.33
CA SER A 89 -10.45 -7.01 2.01
C SER A 89 -11.99 -7.11 1.88
N PRO A 90 -12.78 -6.64 2.87
CA PRO A 90 -14.24 -6.74 2.86
C PRO A 90 -14.91 -6.03 1.66
N PHE A 91 -14.25 -5.03 1.08
CA PHE A 91 -14.74 -4.30 -0.09
C PHE A 91 -14.30 -4.89 -1.44
N ALA A 92 -13.37 -5.86 -1.46
CA ALA A 92 -12.84 -6.43 -2.71
C ALA A 92 -13.90 -7.19 -3.52
N SER A 93 -14.98 -7.66 -2.86
CA SER A 93 -16.12 -8.32 -3.52
C SER A 93 -17.23 -7.36 -3.97
N LEU A 94 -17.10 -6.06 -3.72
CA LEU A 94 -18.14 -5.09 -4.07
C LEU A 94 -18.11 -4.76 -5.57
N PRO A 95 -19.27 -4.59 -6.24
CA PRO A 95 -19.34 -4.23 -7.66
C PRO A 95 -18.58 -2.93 -8.02
N GLU A 96 -18.59 -1.96 -7.11
CA GLU A 96 -17.95 -0.66 -7.25
C GLU A 96 -16.45 -0.67 -6.94
N TYR A 97 -15.90 -1.80 -6.47
CA TYR A 97 -14.52 -1.93 -6.00
C TYR A 97 -13.51 -1.32 -6.98
N LYS A 98 -13.47 -1.84 -8.22
CA LYS A 98 -12.54 -1.38 -9.25
C LYS A 98 -12.72 0.11 -9.57
N LEU A 99 -13.96 0.58 -9.71
CA LEU A 99 -14.25 1.99 -10.02
C LEU A 99 -13.80 2.92 -8.89
N HIS A 100 -13.98 2.51 -7.63
CA HIS A 100 -13.57 3.30 -6.48
C HIS A 100 -12.04 3.40 -6.40
N ILE A 101 -11.32 2.28 -6.59
CA ILE A 101 -9.86 2.29 -6.61
C ILE A 101 -9.32 3.17 -7.74
N LEU A 102 -9.87 3.07 -8.95
CA LEU A 102 -9.46 3.93 -10.08
C LEU A 102 -9.81 5.40 -9.87
N SER A 103 -10.89 5.72 -9.17
CA SER A 103 -11.20 7.10 -8.79
C SER A 103 -10.18 7.68 -7.80
N LEU A 104 -9.58 6.82 -6.97
CA LEU A 104 -8.58 7.22 -5.97
C LEU A 104 -7.17 7.27 -6.57
N ILE A 105 -6.86 6.34 -7.47
CA ILE A 105 -5.54 6.11 -8.05
C ILE A 105 -5.71 5.93 -9.57
N PRO A 106 -5.92 7.02 -10.33
CA PRO A 106 -6.28 6.95 -11.75
C PRO A 106 -5.16 6.44 -12.66
N ASN A 107 -3.91 6.43 -12.18
CA ASN A 107 -2.75 5.97 -12.92
C ASN A 107 -2.39 4.49 -12.64
N LEU A 108 -3.29 3.74 -11.98
CA LEU A 108 -3.04 2.35 -11.62
C LEU A 108 -3.15 1.45 -12.86
N ASN A 109 -2.11 0.67 -13.13
CA ASN A 109 -2.06 -0.27 -14.26
C ASN A 109 -2.55 -1.67 -13.87
N GLN A 110 -2.40 -2.06 -12.60
CA GLN A 110 -2.72 -3.40 -12.13
C GLN A 110 -3.38 -3.38 -10.75
N LEU A 111 -4.48 -4.13 -10.63
CA LEU A 111 -5.22 -4.35 -9.38
C LEU A 111 -5.49 -5.84 -9.20
N ASP A 112 -5.10 -6.43 -8.07
CA ASP A 112 -5.37 -7.83 -7.72
C ASP A 112 -5.00 -8.83 -8.84
N ALA A 113 -3.77 -8.70 -9.37
CA ALA A 113 -3.25 -9.47 -10.51
C ALA A 113 -3.97 -9.26 -11.87
N GLU A 114 -4.93 -8.35 -11.97
CA GLU A 114 -5.58 -7.97 -13.22
C GLU A 114 -5.04 -6.66 -13.77
N LEU A 115 -4.71 -6.65 -15.07
CA LEU A 115 -4.39 -5.41 -15.79
C LEU A 115 -5.63 -4.55 -15.98
N ILE A 116 -5.45 -3.24 -15.83
CA ILE A 116 -6.49 -2.23 -15.98
C ILE A 116 -6.10 -1.35 -17.16
N HIS A 117 -6.90 -1.41 -18.23
CA HIS A 117 -6.70 -0.68 -19.48
C HIS A 117 -7.94 0.16 -19.79
#